data_AF-A0A8J3EZW5-F1
#
_entry.id   AF-A0A8J3EZW5-F1
#
_cell.length_a   1.000
_cell.length_b   1.000
_cell.length_c   1.000
_cell.angle_alpha   90.00
_cell.angle_beta   90.00
_cell.angle_gamma   90.00
#
_symmetry.space_group_name_H-M   'P 1'
#
loop_
_entity.id
_entity.type
_entity.pdbx_description
1 polymer ?
#
loop_
_entity_poly.entity_id
_entity_poly.type
_entity_poly.pdbx_seq_one_letter_code
_entity_poly.pdbx_strand_id
1 'polypeptide(L)'
;MITPKQAAAILTKINLHHGNMPIDDFALATFLEEIDPHVTVDECMEAVRSYYAQNAGDKWLTAGKINAMVRAKRDALRPSDWQVQEESRQLEEVLGRVLTPDEFWWFRRARRGLLSLERSARAALEPASEERRLIAVKPRVECSGSRGLSQLSAADFGLRGVLESSHAPNREIMGSNTQEKGEHE
;
A
#
# COMPACT_ATOMS: atom_id res chain seq x y z
N MET A 1 -14.37 9.22 -0.91
CA MET A 1 -14.67 7.79 -0.78
C MET A 1 -15.39 7.31 -2.02
N ILE A 2 -15.00 6.15 -2.53
CA ILE A 2 -15.59 5.52 -3.71
C ILE A 2 -16.93 4.87 -3.31
N THR A 3 -17.98 5.18 -4.06
CA THR A 3 -19.32 4.58 -3.86
C THR A 3 -19.41 3.22 -4.55
N PRO A 4 -20.35 2.34 -4.16
CA PRO A 4 -20.56 1.06 -4.84
C PRO A 4 -20.80 1.19 -6.34
N LYS A 5 -21.56 2.22 -6.76
CA LYS A 5 -21.78 2.52 -8.18
C LYS A 5 -20.48 2.86 -8.92
N GLN A 6 -19.59 3.62 -8.28
CA GLN A 6 -18.29 3.98 -8.86
C GLN A 6 -17.33 2.80 -8.90
N ALA A 7 -17.31 1.97 -7.85
CA ALA A 7 -16.55 0.72 -7.83
C ALA A 7 -17.01 -0.24 -8.92
N ALA A 8 -18.33 -0.40 -9.11
CA ALA A 8 -18.89 -1.18 -10.20
C ALA A 8 -18.43 -0.67 -11.56
N ALA A 9 -18.40 0.65 -11.79
CA ALA A 9 -17.90 1.24 -13.04
C ALA A 9 -16.40 0.96 -13.28
N ILE A 10 -15.58 0.95 -12.22
CA ILE A 10 -14.16 0.59 -12.30
C ILE A 10 -14.01 -0.89 -12.66
N LEU A 11 -14.74 -1.78 -11.98
CA LEU A 11 -14.74 -3.22 -12.25
C LEU A 11 -15.26 -3.53 -13.65
N THR A 12 -16.30 -2.83 -14.14
CA THR A 12 -16.78 -2.97 -15.52
C THR A 12 -15.64 -2.72 -16.50
N LYS A 13 -14.87 -1.64 -16.27
CA LYS A 13 -13.75 -1.31 -17.15
C LYS A 13 -12.67 -2.40 -17.13
N ILE A 14 -12.35 -2.95 -15.96
CA ILE A 14 -11.40 -4.06 -15.84
C ILE A 14 -11.93 -5.28 -16.59
N ASN A 15 -13.19 -5.68 -16.35
CA ASN A 15 -13.81 -6.85 -16.95
C ASN A 15 -13.96 -6.74 -18.47
N LEU A 16 -14.16 -5.54 -19.01
CA LEU A 16 -14.18 -5.31 -20.46
C LEU A 16 -12.86 -5.71 -21.14
N HIS A 17 -11.72 -5.57 -20.44
CA HIS A 17 -10.43 -6.06 -20.95
C HIS A 17 -10.32 -7.60 -20.93
N HIS A 18 -11.16 -8.29 -20.16
CA HIS A 18 -11.14 -9.75 -19.98
C HIS A 18 -12.38 -10.43 -20.58
N GLY A 19 -12.91 -9.90 -21.69
CA GLY A 19 -14.04 -10.52 -22.38
C GLY A 19 -15.43 -10.15 -21.82
N ASN A 20 -15.54 -8.97 -21.19
CA ASN A 20 -16.79 -8.46 -20.63
C ASN A 20 -17.42 -9.40 -19.58
N MET A 21 -16.57 -9.90 -18.68
CA MET A 21 -16.99 -10.76 -17.57
C MET A 21 -18.07 -10.08 -16.71
N PRO A 22 -19.10 -10.82 -16.26
CA PRO A 22 -20.11 -10.27 -15.37
C PRO A 22 -19.50 -9.80 -14.05
N ILE A 23 -20.08 -8.76 -13.46
CA ILE A 23 -19.70 -8.31 -12.13
C ILE A 23 -20.50 -9.12 -11.12
N ASP A 24 -19.79 -9.72 -10.17
CA ASP A 24 -20.35 -10.42 -9.03
C ASP A 24 -20.40 -9.50 -7.80
N ASP A 25 -21.44 -9.64 -6.98
CA ASP A 25 -21.66 -8.79 -5.80
C ASP A 25 -20.55 -9.00 -4.76
N PHE A 26 -20.04 -10.23 -4.64
CA PHE A 26 -18.90 -10.53 -3.76
C PHE A 26 -17.63 -9.83 -4.26
N ALA A 27 -17.35 -9.89 -5.56
CA ALA A 27 -16.21 -9.19 -6.16
C ALA A 27 -16.28 -7.66 -5.96
N LEU A 28 -17.49 -7.09 -6.05
CA LEU A 28 -17.72 -5.68 -5.78
C LEU A 28 -17.45 -5.32 -4.30
N ALA A 29 -17.94 -6.13 -3.37
CA ALA A 29 -17.72 -5.93 -1.94
C ALA A 29 -16.22 -6.01 -1.59
N THR A 30 -15.52 -7.04 -2.05
CA THR A 30 -14.08 -7.19 -1.84
C THR A 30 -13.29 -6.02 -2.44
N PHE A 31 -13.66 -5.55 -3.64
CA PHE A 31 -13.00 -4.40 -4.25
C PHE A 31 -13.16 -3.12 -3.40
N LEU A 32 -14.34 -2.88 -2.84
CA LEU A 32 -14.61 -1.73 -1.97
C LEU A 32 -13.85 -1.82 -0.63
N GLU A 33 -13.67 -3.02 -0.09
CA GLU A 33 -12.90 -3.25 1.13
C GLU A 33 -11.39 -3.04 0.93
N GLU A 34 -10.87 -3.44 -0.23
CA GLU A 34 -9.43 -3.34 -0.52
C GLU A 34 -8.99 -1.97 -1.03
N ILE A 35 -9.88 -1.19 -1.65
CA ILE A 35 -9.51 0.11 -2.22
C ILE A 35 -9.27 1.13 -1.11
N ASP A 36 -8.20 1.91 -1.22
CA ASP A 36 -7.89 2.94 -0.22
C ASP A 36 -8.99 4.03 -0.22
N PRO A 37 -9.56 4.39 0.94
CA PRO A 37 -10.69 5.32 1.03
C PRO A 37 -10.36 6.75 0.56
N HIS A 38 -9.07 7.10 0.51
CA HIS A 38 -8.57 8.39 0.05
C HIS A 38 -8.23 8.41 -1.45
N VAL A 39 -8.39 7.29 -2.15
CA VAL A 39 -8.26 7.25 -3.60
C VAL A 39 -9.54 7.74 -4.26
N THR A 40 -9.38 8.57 -5.28
CA THR A 40 -10.49 9.09 -6.08
C THR A 40 -10.81 8.17 -7.26
N VAL A 41 -12.03 8.27 -7.78
CA VAL A 41 -12.46 7.48 -8.94
C VAL A 41 -11.63 7.80 -10.18
N ASP A 42 -11.26 9.07 -10.36
CA ASP A 42 -10.45 9.51 -11.50
C ASP A 42 -9.04 8.90 -11.44
N GLU A 43 -8.41 8.90 -10.27
CA GLU A 43 -7.12 8.24 -10.06
C GLU A 43 -7.18 6.72 -10.32
N CYS A 44 -8.25 6.05 -9.86
CA CYS A 44 -8.49 4.64 -10.17
C CYS A 44 -8.63 4.42 -11.69
N MET A 45 -9.48 5.20 -12.35
CA MET A 45 -9.73 5.09 -13.78
C MET A 45 -8.48 5.36 -14.61
N GLU A 46 -7.66 6.32 -14.19
CA GLU A 46 -6.38 6.61 -14.81
C GLU A 46 -5.39 5.47 -14.59
N ALA A 47 -5.32 4.89 -13.38
CA ALA A 47 -4.48 3.74 -13.08
C ALA A 47 -4.86 2.52 -13.95
N VAL A 48 -6.16 2.22 -14.09
CA VAL A 48 -6.66 1.15 -14.97
C VAL A 48 -6.23 1.39 -16.42
N ARG A 49 -6.41 2.61 -16.93
CA ARG A 49 -5.98 2.98 -18.30
C ARG A 49 -4.48 2.81 -18.48
N SER A 50 -3.68 3.36 -17.56
CA SER A 50 -2.22 3.28 -17.62
C SER A 50 -1.73 1.83 -17.56
N TYR A 51 -2.36 0.99 -16.74
CA TYR A 51 -1.99 -0.40 -16.57
C TYR A 51 -2.15 -1.18 -17.88
N TYR A 52 -3.34 -1.15 -18.47
CA TYR A 52 -3.64 -1.88 -19.70
C TYR A 52 -3.02 -1.26 -20.96
N ALA A 53 -2.63 0.02 -20.92
CA ALA A 53 -1.82 0.61 -21.99
C ALA A 53 -0.38 0.07 -22.03
N GLN A 54 0.18 -0.30 -20.87
CA GLN A 54 1.56 -0.79 -20.74
C GLN A 54 1.67 -2.31 -20.69
N ASN A 55 0.57 -3.00 -20.38
CA ASN A 55 0.51 -4.44 -20.26
C ASN A 55 -0.55 -4.96 -21.22
N ALA A 56 -0.11 -5.52 -22.35
CA ALA A 56 -1.00 -6.18 -23.32
C ALA A 56 -1.45 -7.59 -22.88
N GLY A 57 -1.28 -7.94 -21.61
CA GLY A 57 -1.39 -9.32 -21.12
C GLY A 57 -2.65 -9.61 -20.31
N ASP A 58 -2.95 -10.90 -20.19
CA ASP A 58 -4.10 -11.52 -19.49
C ASP A 58 -4.09 -11.34 -17.97
N LYS A 59 -3.23 -10.48 -17.43
CA LYS A 59 -3.12 -10.28 -15.98
C LYS A 59 -4.27 -9.42 -15.49
N TRP A 60 -4.96 -9.96 -14.50
CA TRP A 60 -6.02 -9.25 -13.80
C TRP A 60 -5.45 -8.12 -12.95
N LEU A 61 -6.08 -6.96 -13.03
CA LEU A 61 -5.75 -5.80 -12.23
C LEU A 61 -6.49 -5.88 -10.89
N THR A 62 -5.76 -5.90 -9.78
CA THR A 62 -6.31 -5.96 -8.43
C THR A 62 -6.44 -4.56 -7.81
N ALA A 63 -7.31 -4.41 -6.80
CA ALA A 63 -7.46 -3.15 -6.06
C ALA A 63 -6.14 -2.72 -5.40
N GLY A 64 -5.41 -3.66 -4.79
CA GLY A 64 -4.08 -3.39 -4.24
C GLY A 64 -3.07 -2.84 -5.26
N LYS A 65 -3.11 -3.30 -6.51
CA LYS A 65 -2.25 -2.75 -7.58
C LYS A 65 -2.66 -1.34 -7.98
N ILE A 66 -3.96 -1.05 -8.04
CA ILE A 66 -4.48 0.31 -8.27
C ILE A 66 -3.95 1.25 -7.17
N ASN A 67 -4.10 0.87 -5.90
CA ASN A 67 -3.58 1.65 -4.76
C ASN A 67 -2.07 1.93 -4.91
N ALA A 68 -1.28 0.93 -5.29
CA ALA A 68 0.16 1.08 -5.51
C ALA A 68 0.49 2.04 -6.67
N MET A 69 -0.27 1.96 -7.77
CA MET A 69 -0.08 2.86 -8.92
C MET A 69 -0.46 4.31 -8.60
N VAL A 70 -1.56 4.52 -7.88
CA VAL A 70 -1.97 5.87 -7.43
C VAL A 70 -0.93 6.44 -6.47
N ARG A 71 -0.44 5.63 -5.53
CA ARG A 71 0.66 6.04 -4.63
C ARG A 71 1.91 6.44 -5.42
N ALA A 72 2.33 5.62 -6.38
CA ALA A 72 3.49 5.92 -7.22
C ALA A 72 3.30 7.23 -8.01
N LYS A 73 2.11 7.49 -8.55
CA LYS A 73 1.80 8.78 -9.21
C LYS A 73 1.87 9.95 -8.25
N ARG A 74 1.27 9.85 -7.06
CA ARG A 74 1.33 10.89 -6.03
C ARG A 74 2.76 11.14 -5.56
N ASP A 75 3.55 10.09 -5.40
CA ASP A 75 4.97 10.20 -5.02
C ASP A 75 5.80 10.85 -6.13
N ALA A 76 5.51 10.59 -7.41
CA ALA A 76 6.15 11.25 -8.54
C ALA A 76 5.83 12.75 -8.62
N LEU A 77 4.66 13.17 -8.14
CA LEU A 77 4.28 14.58 -8.04
C LEU A 77 4.89 15.29 -6.82
N ARG A 78 5.51 14.54 -5.90
CA ARG A 78 6.04 15.12 -4.66
C ARG A 78 7.25 16.01 -4.99
N PRO A 79 7.24 17.30 -4.61
CA PRO A 79 8.38 18.19 -4.84
C PRO A 79 9.65 17.63 -4.20
N SER A 80 10.80 17.78 -4.86
CA SER A 80 12.09 17.35 -4.32
C SER A 80 12.52 18.22 -3.12
N ASP A 81 13.47 17.77 -2.30
CA ASP A 81 13.98 18.58 -1.17
C ASP A 81 14.58 19.90 -1.65
N TRP A 82 15.33 19.85 -2.75
CA TRP A 82 15.90 21.04 -3.37
C TRP A 82 14.81 22.04 -3.80
N GLN A 83 13.75 21.55 -4.46
CA GLN A 83 12.65 22.42 -4.89
C GLN A 83 11.95 23.06 -3.68
N VAL A 84 11.70 22.30 -2.62
CA VAL A 84 11.09 22.85 -1.39
C VAL A 84 11.99 23.92 -0.76
N GLN A 85 13.31 23.71 -0.77
CA GLN A 85 14.27 24.67 -0.22
C GLN A 85 14.35 25.95 -1.05
N GLU A 86 14.28 25.84 -2.37
CA GLU A 86 14.25 27.00 -3.27
C GLU A 86 12.96 27.79 -3.10
N GLU A 87 11.81 27.12 -3.07
CA GLU A 87 10.51 27.75 -2.85
C GLU A 87 10.41 28.40 -1.46
N SER A 88 11.05 27.82 -0.43
CA SER A 88 11.12 28.48 0.89
C SER A 88 11.98 29.74 0.84
N ARG A 89 13.09 29.75 0.09
CA ARG A 89 13.93 30.94 -0.07
C ARG A 89 13.16 32.06 -0.78
N GLN A 90 12.39 31.72 -1.82
CA GLN A 90 11.52 32.67 -2.50
C GLN A 90 10.47 33.26 -1.55
N LEU A 91 9.89 32.44 -0.67
CA LEU A 91 8.95 32.91 0.34
C LEU A 91 9.63 33.87 1.34
N GLU A 92 10.84 33.56 1.78
CA GLU A 92 11.62 34.43 2.68
C GLU A 92 11.94 35.79 2.05
N GLU A 93 12.27 35.80 0.76
CA GLU A 93 12.51 37.02 -0.01
C GLU A 93 11.25 37.89 -0.07
N VAL A 94 10.09 37.30 -0.38
CA VAL A 94 8.80 38.01 -0.41
C VAL A 94 8.40 38.55 0.97
N LEU A 95 8.70 37.81 2.04
CA LEU A 95 8.41 38.23 3.41
C LEU A 95 9.42 39.25 3.95
N GLY A 96 10.57 39.42 3.31
CA GLY A 96 11.68 40.21 3.81
C GLY A 96 12.29 39.66 5.11
N ARG A 97 12.08 38.38 5.43
CA ARG A 97 12.60 37.70 6.62
C ARG A 97 12.76 36.21 6.40
N VAL A 98 13.67 35.61 7.18
CA VAL A 98 13.84 34.16 7.24
C VAL A 98 12.63 33.52 7.92
N LEU A 99 12.24 32.32 7.47
CA LEU A 99 11.20 31.53 8.11
C LEU A 99 11.72 31.00 9.44
N THR A 100 10.87 31.02 10.46
CA THR A 100 11.17 30.32 11.70
C THR A 100 11.23 28.81 11.45
N PRO A 101 11.94 28.04 12.30
CA PRO A 101 12.00 26.59 12.15
C PRO A 101 10.62 25.90 12.12
N ASP A 102 9.63 26.40 12.87
CA ASP A 102 8.25 25.87 12.84
C ASP A 102 7.56 26.18 11.50
N GLU A 103 7.63 27.43 11.03
CA GLU A 103 7.05 27.83 9.74
C GLU A 103 7.65 27.01 8.59
N PHE A 104 8.98 26.84 8.56
CA PHE A 104 9.62 26.00 7.54
C PHE A 104 9.17 24.54 7.63
N TRP A 105 9.01 24.00 8.84
CA TRP A 105 8.53 22.63 9.03
C TRP A 105 7.11 22.45 8.46
N TRP A 106 6.19 23.38 8.75
CA TRP A 106 4.83 23.36 8.22
C TRP A 106 4.79 23.56 6.72
N PHE A 107 5.59 24.50 6.19
CA PHE A 107 5.73 24.74 4.76
C PHE A 107 6.16 23.46 4.05
N ARG A 108 7.26 22.84 4.49
CA ARG A 108 7.79 21.61 3.90
C ARG A 108 6.76 20.48 3.98
N ARG A 109 6.09 20.33 5.13
CA ARG A 109 5.07 19.30 5.31
C ARG A 109 3.88 19.49 4.37
N ALA A 110 3.39 20.73 4.23
CA ALA A 110 2.32 21.08 3.31
C ALA A 110 2.71 20.79 1.84
N ARG A 111 3.92 21.21 1.42
CA ARG A 111 4.43 20.97 0.07
C ARG A 111 4.60 19.49 -0.23
N ARG A 112 5.17 18.72 0.69
CA ARG A 112 5.30 17.26 0.55
C ARG A 112 3.96 16.53 0.60
N GLY A 113 2.94 17.15 1.20
CA GLY A 113 1.53 16.76 1.14
C GLY A 113 0.80 17.20 -0.14
N LEU A 114 1.54 17.66 -1.17
CA LEU A 114 1.03 18.08 -2.47
C LEU A 114 0.09 19.30 -2.43
N LEU A 115 0.16 20.12 -1.38
CA LEU A 115 -0.48 21.43 -1.42
C LEU A 115 0.27 22.34 -2.40
N SER A 116 -0.46 23.28 -2.99
CA SER A 116 0.13 24.33 -3.82
C SER A 116 1.10 25.19 -3.00
N LEU A 117 1.97 25.93 -3.69
CA LEU A 117 2.91 26.84 -3.06
C LEU A 117 2.21 27.83 -2.12
N GLU A 118 1.16 28.49 -2.61
CA GLU A 118 0.37 29.47 -1.84
C GLU A 118 -0.28 28.84 -0.60
N ARG A 119 -0.95 27.69 -0.76
CA ARG A 119 -1.59 27.01 0.39
C ARG A 119 -0.56 26.52 1.40
N SER A 120 0.63 26.14 0.94
CA SER A 120 1.72 25.74 1.82
C SER A 120 2.31 26.92 2.59
N ALA A 121 2.41 28.09 1.96
CA ALA A 121 2.77 29.34 2.64
C ALA A 121 1.71 29.72 3.69
N ARG A 122 0.42 29.62 3.34
CA ARG A 122 -0.69 29.84 4.29
C ARG A 122 -0.60 28.89 5.50
N ALA A 123 -0.39 27.60 5.26
CA ALA A 123 -0.22 26.60 6.32
C ALA A 123 0.93 26.92 7.28
N ALA A 124 2.02 27.49 6.75
CA ALA A 124 3.20 27.85 7.51
C ALA A 124 2.98 29.10 8.36
N LEU A 125 2.50 30.17 7.73
CA LEU A 125 2.44 31.52 8.32
C LEU A 125 1.21 31.72 9.21
N GLU A 126 0.12 31.00 8.94
CA GLU A 126 -1.12 31.12 9.69
C GLU A 126 -1.35 29.86 10.54
N PRO A 127 -1.01 29.89 11.85
CA PRO A 127 -1.15 28.72 12.72
C PRO A 127 -2.61 28.25 12.89
N ALA A 128 -3.58 29.14 12.67
CA ALA A 128 -5.00 28.83 12.73
C ALA A 128 -5.62 28.46 11.37
N SER A 129 -4.84 28.40 10.29
CA SER A 129 -5.33 28.10 8.94
C SER A 129 -5.95 26.71 8.84
N GLU A 130 -6.96 26.59 7.96
CA GLU A 130 -7.58 25.31 7.66
C GLU A 130 -6.56 24.33 7.06
N GLU A 131 -5.61 24.82 6.26
CA GLU A 131 -4.51 24.02 5.73
C GLU A 131 -3.71 23.34 6.85
N ARG A 132 -3.31 24.11 7.88
CA ARG A 132 -2.55 23.55 9.00
C ARG A 132 -3.37 22.52 9.76
N ARG A 133 -4.68 22.73 9.93
CA ARG A 133 -5.60 21.74 10.54
C ARG A 133 -5.65 20.45 9.74
N LEU A 134 -5.86 20.53 8.43
CA LEU A 134 -5.91 19.36 7.55
C LEU A 134 -4.58 18.57 7.56
N ILE A 135 -3.44 19.27 7.61
CA ILE A 135 -2.11 18.64 7.69
C ILE A 135 -1.84 18.03 9.08
N ALA A 136 -2.38 18.63 10.14
CA ALA A 136 -2.22 18.20 11.52
C ALA A 136 -3.06 16.97 11.88
N VAL A 137 -4.10 16.66 11.09
CA VAL A 137 -4.84 15.40 11.22
C VAL A 137 -3.89 14.25 10.90
N LYS A 138 -3.25 13.71 11.94
CA LYS A 138 -2.56 12.42 11.88
C LYS A 138 -3.61 11.39 11.47
N PRO A 139 -3.36 10.53 10.46
CA PRO A 139 -4.23 9.37 10.29
C PRO A 139 -4.12 8.57 11.58
N ARG A 140 -5.23 8.46 12.32
CA ARG A 140 -5.34 7.50 13.41
C ARG A 140 -5.26 6.14 12.74
N VAL A 141 -4.08 5.53 12.77
CA VAL A 141 -3.99 4.10 12.52
C VAL A 141 -4.67 3.46 13.73
N GLU A 142 -5.97 3.25 13.62
CA GLU A 142 -6.64 2.27 14.47
C GLU A 142 -6.06 0.92 14.04
N CYS A 143 -4.98 0.50 14.72
CA CYS A 143 -4.63 -0.91 14.77
C CYS A 143 -5.75 -1.64 15.50
N SER A 144 -6.90 -1.86 14.85
CA SER A 144 -7.90 -2.83 15.28
C SER A 144 -7.35 -4.23 14.99
N GLY A 145 -6.38 -4.65 15.80
CA GLY A 145 -5.63 -5.89 15.59
C GLY A 145 -4.67 -6.25 16.71
N SER A 146 -4.75 -5.66 17.90
CA SER A 146 -4.14 -6.21 19.10
C SER A 146 -5.05 -7.28 19.71
N ARG A 147 -5.25 -8.40 19.02
CA ARG A 147 -5.68 -9.64 19.67
C ARG A 147 -4.42 -10.36 20.19
N GLY A 148 -4.16 -10.16 21.48
CA GLY A 148 -3.54 -11.14 22.38
C GLY A 148 -2.23 -11.80 21.95
N LEU A 149 -1.10 -11.15 22.22
CA LEU A 149 0.12 -11.84 22.64
C LEU A 149 0.54 -11.25 23.99
N SER A 150 -0.30 -11.48 24.99
CA SER A 150 0.11 -11.37 26.39
C SER A 150 0.69 -12.71 26.79
N GLN A 151 1.98 -12.69 27.18
CA GLN A 151 2.71 -13.75 27.86
C GLN A 151 3.15 -14.97 27.02
N LEU A 152 4.27 -14.83 26.32
CA LEU A 152 5.24 -15.92 26.20
C LEU A 152 6.49 -15.48 26.95
N SER A 153 6.71 -16.09 28.12
CA SER A 153 7.87 -15.82 28.96
C SER A 153 9.11 -16.52 28.40
N ALA A 154 10.30 -15.97 28.68
CA ALA A 154 11.59 -16.48 28.23
C ALA A 154 12.02 -17.84 28.83
N ALA A 155 11.09 -18.63 29.39
CA ALA A 155 11.36 -19.94 29.97
C ALA A 155 11.28 -21.11 28.97
N ASP A 156 10.83 -20.87 27.73
CA ASP A 156 10.64 -21.95 26.73
C ASP A 156 11.90 -22.26 25.89
N PHE A 157 12.99 -21.52 26.04
CA PHE A 157 14.29 -21.87 25.44
C PHE A 157 15.15 -22.70 26.40
N GLY A 158 14.69 -23.92 26.66
CA GLY A 158 15.41 -24.93 27.43
C GLY A 158 16.65 -25.46 26.69
N LEU A 159 17.74 -24.68 26.71
CA LEU A 159 19.09 -25.20 26.48
C LEU A 159 19.62 -25.78 27.79
N ARG A 160 19.45 -27.09 28.00
CA ARG A 160 20.33 -27.87 28.89
C ARG A 160 20.41 -29.32 28.41
N GLY A 161 21.62 -29.70 28.03
CA GLY A 161 21.89 -30.82 27.14
C GLY A 161 21.85 -32.21 27.74
N VAL A 162 21.97 -33.18 26.85
CA VAL A 162 22.54 -34.50 27.10
C VAL A 162 23.33 -34.89 25.84
N LEU A 163 24.65 -34.98 26.02
CA LEU A 163 25.60 -35.70 25.16
C LEU A 163 25.22 -37.19 25.11
N GLU A 164 25.69 -37.88 24.06
CA GLU A 164 25.71 -39.34 23.89
C GLU A 164 24.40 -40.02 23.46
N SER A 165 24.33 -40.43 22.19
CA SER A 165 24.85 -41.76 21.81
C SER A 165 24.43 -42.09 20.37
N SER A 166 25.43 -42.35 19.55
CA SER A 166 25.31 -43.04 18.28
C SER A 166 24.72 -44.43 18.52
N HIS A 167 23.63 -44.79 17.86
CA HIS A 167 23.26 -46.19 17.59
C HIS A 167 22.17 -46.24 16.50
N ALA A 168 22.56 -46.59 15.28
CA ALA A 168 21.70 -47.37 14.40
C ALA A 168 21.88 -48.84 14.77
N PRO A 169 20.81 -49.65 14.78
CA PRO A 169 20.80 -50.74 13.79
C PRO A 169 19.41 -51.17 13.26
N ASN A 170 19.43 -51.60 12.00
CA ASN A 170 18.76 -52.74 11.36
C ASN A 170 17.60 -53.47 12.07
N ARG A 171 16.47 -53.64 11.35
CA ARG A 171 16.00 -54.90 10.71
C ARG A 171 14.60 -54.68 10.11
N GLU A 172 14.46 -54.86 8.80
CA GLU A 172 13.85 -56.06 8.17
C GLU A 172 12.48 -56.46 8.73
N ILE A 173 11.46 -56.52 7.86
CA ILE A 173 10.59 -57.70 7.62
C ILE A 173 9.65 -57.40 6.42
N MET A 174 9.99 -58.04 5.30
CA MET A 174 9.18 -58.87 4.38
C MET A 174 7.73 -58.54 4.00
N GLY A 175 7.49 -58.64 2.68
CA GLY A 175 6.30 -59.22 2.02
C GLY A 175 5.15 -58.24 1.80
N SER A 176 4.46 -58.15 0.66
CA SER A 176 4.19 -59.11 -0.42
C SER A 176 3.66 -58.29 -1.62
N ASN A 177 4.22 -58.42 -2.82
CA ASN A 177 3.73 -59.28 -3.91
C ASN A 177 2.48 -58.74 -4.64
N THR A 178 2.62 -58.43 -5.95
CA THR A 178 1.77 -58.77 -7.13
C THR A 178 2.38 -58.01 -8.34
N GLN A 179 3.15 -58.63 -9.25
CA GLN A 179 2.74 -59.21 -10.56
C GLN A 179 1.82 -58.28 -11.40
N GLU A 180 1.94 -58.04 -12.72
CA GLU A 180 2.75 -58.60 -13.82
C GLU A 180 2.39 -57.83 -15.12
N LYS A 181 3.21 -57.98 -16.19
CA LYS A 181 2.96 -57.77 -17.65
C LYS A 181 3.05 -56.33 -18.23
N GLY A 182 3.65 -56.07 -19.39
CA GLY A 182 4.28 -56.88 -20.46
C GLY A 182 5.17 -55.99 -21.34
N GLU A 183 6.31 -56.49 -21.81
CA GLU A 183 6.59 -56.97 -23.19
C GLU A 183 6.69 -55.89 -24.29
N HIS A 184 7.94 -55.59 -24.67
CA HIS A 184 8.50 -55.33 -26.02
C HIS A 184 10.00 -55.65 -25.81
N GLU A 185 10.67 -56.62 -26.45
CA GLU A 185 10.72 -57.14 -27.83
C GLU A 185 11.01 -58.65 -27.84
#